data_AF-A0A972S3W7-F1
#
_entry.id   AF-A0A972S3W7-F1
#
_cell.length_a   1.000
_cell.length_b   1.000
_cell.length_c   1.000
_cell.angle_alpha   90.00
_cell.angle_beta   90.00
_cell.angle_gamma   90.00
#
_symmetry.space_group_name_H-M   'P 1'
#
loop_
_entity.id
_entity.type
_entity.pdbx_description
1 polymer ?
#
loop_
_entity_poly.entity_id
_entity_poly.type
_entity_poly.pdbx_seq_one_letter_code
_entity_poly.pdbx_strand_id
1 'polypeptide(L)' 'LDPDRAREYHDETLPQDVFKEAEFCSMCGPKFCSYKITQTIMDEHGLAKEGA' A
#
# COMPACT_ATOMS: atom_id res chain seq x y z
N LEU A 1 -15.98 -5.46 -10.39
CA LEU A 1 -15.36 -4.36 -9.63
C LEU A 1 -15.02 -3.24 -10.61
N ASP A 2 -15.05 -1.98 -10.16
CA ASP A 2 -14.74 -0.78 -10.94
C ASP A 2 -13.34 -0.27 -10.56
N PRO A 3 -12.29 -0.60 -11.33
CA PRO A 3 -10.92 -0.19 -11.04
C PRO A 3 -10.66 1.28 -11.37
N ASP A 4 -11.44 1.88 -12.27
CA ASP A 4 -11.25 3.27 -12.69
C ASP A 4 -11.65 4.21 -11.56
N ARG A 5 -12.82 3.99 -10.98
CA ARG A 5 -13.28 4.76 -9.81
C ARG A 5 -12.37 4.60 -8.59
N ALA A 6 -11.79 3.42 -8.39
CA ALA A 6 -10.84 3.19 -7.30
C ALA A 6 -9.56 4.02 -7.49
N ARG A 7 -9.07 4.14 -8.74
CA ARG A 7 -7.92 4.98 -9.08
C ARG A 7 -8.22 6.46 -8.91
N GLU A 8 -9.41 6.91 -9.34
CA GLU A 8 -9.83 8.30 -9.18
C GLU A 8 -9.77 8.74 -7.71
N TYR A 9 -10.35 7.96 -6.79
CA TYR A 9 -10.34 8.29 -5.35
C TYR A 9 -8.95 8.21 -4.70
N HIS A 10 -8.07 7.35 -5.21
CA HIS A 10 -6.68 7.34 -4.78
C HIS A 10 -5.97 8.64 -5.20
N ASP A 11 -6.05 8.96 -6.50
CA ASP A 11 -5.33 10.07 -7.13
C ASP A 11 -5.86 11.45 -6.70
N GLU A 12 -7.12 11.55 -6.25
CA GLU A 12 -7.67 12.77 -5.62
C GLU A 12 -6.82 13.25 -4.42
N THR A 13 -6.28 12.30 -3.65
CA THR A 13 -5.49 12.59 -2.44
C THR A 13 -3.99 12.49 -2.66
N LEU A 14 -3.56 11.69 -3.63
CA LEU A 14 -2.17 11.40 -3.96
C LEU A 14 -1.94 11.52 -5.48
N PRO A 15 -1.99 12.72 -6.07
CA PRO A 15 -2.02 12.90 -7.53
C PRO A 15 -0.68 12.64 -8.23
N GLN A 16 0.43 12.62 -7.48
CA GLN A 16 1.76 12.46 -8.05
C GLN A 16 1.99 11.01 -8.50
N ASP A 17 2.58 10.83 -9.69
CA ASP A 17 2.81 9.49 -10.26
C ASP A 17 3.64 8.57 -9.35
N VAL A 18 4.53 9.14 -8.53
CA VAL A 18 5.32 8.39 -7.53
C VAL A 18 4.46 7.65 -6.51
N PHE A 19 3.22 8.09 -6.26
CA PHE A 19 2.33 7.45 -5.31
C PHE A 19 1.55 6.27 -5.89
N LYS A 20 1.52 6.11 -7.22
CA LYS A 20 0.89 4.96 -7.88
C LYS A 20 1.68 3.67 -7.68
N GLU A 21 2.99 3.80 -7.42
CA GLU A 21 3.90 2.68 -7.13
C GLU A 21 4.24 2.58 -5.63
N ALA A 22 3.70 3.48 -4.80
CA ALA A 22 4.06 3.54 -3.39
C ALA A 22 3.41 2.39 -2.58
N GLU A 23 4.17 1.82 -1.65
CA GLU A 23 3.72 0.76 -0.76
C GLU A 23 2.89 1.30 0.43
N PHE A 24 2.02 2.27 0.20
CA PHE A 24 1.05 2.77 1.17
C PHE A 24 -0.16 3.36 0.46
N CYS A 25 -1.32 3.34 1.13
CA CYS A 25 -2.52 4.00 0.64
C CYS A 25 -2.68 5.40 1.26
N SER A 26 -3.55 6.21 0.65
CA SER A 26 -3.91 7.56 1.11
C SER A 26 -4.47 7.63 2.53
N MET A 27 -4.99 6.51 3.07
CA MET A 27 -5.57 6.48 4.41
C MET A 27 -4.53 6.43 5.53
N CYS A 28 -3.41 5.74 5.33
CA CYS A 28 -2.42 5.49 6.38
C CYS A 28 -1.12 6.28 6.20
N GLY A 29 -0.81 6.65 4.96
CA GLY A 29 0.43 7.34 4.62
C GLY A 29 1.69 6.48 4.81
N PRO A 30 2.87 7.06 4.51
CA PRO A 30 4.12 6.29 4.38
C PRO A 30 4.65 5.70 5.69
N LYS A 31 4.29 6.29 6.84
CA LYS A 31 4.82 5.86 8.15
C LYS A 31 3.98 4.81 8.87
N PHE A 32 2.69 4.69 8.51
CA PHE A 32 1.72 3.94 9.31
C PHE A 32 0.91 2.94 8.48
N CYS A 33 1.36 2.59 7.27
CA CYS A 33 0.69 1.56 6.47
C CYS A 33 0.75 0.21 7.19
N SER A 34 -0.40 -0.25 7.67
CA SER A 34 -0.53 -1.51 8.43
C SER A 34 -0.06 -2.72 7.65
N TYR A 35 -0.36 -2.76 6.34
CA TYR A 35 0.11 -3.82 5.45
C TYR A 35 1.64 -3.84 5.39
N LYS A 36 2.29 -2.70 5.11
CA LYS A 36 3.75 -2.64 5.05
C LYS A 36 4.41 -3.01 6.36
N ILE A 37 3.91 -2.49 7.49
CA ILE A 37 4.42 -2.81 8.83
C ILE A 37 4.30 -4.31 9.10
N THR A 38 3.17 -4.92 8.73
CA THR A 38 2.95 -6.37 8.90
C THR A 38 3.94 -7.17 8.06
N GLN A 39 4.15 -6.79 6.79
CA GLN A 39 5.13 -7.44 5.92
C GLN A 39 6.56 -7.34 6.50
N THR A 40 6.98 -6.16 6.96
CA THR A 40 8.29 -6.01 7.62
C THR A 40 8.44 -6.90 8.85
N ILE A 41 7.43 -6.97 9.73
CA ILE A 41 7.47 -7.84 10.92
C ILE A 41 7.55 -9.32 10.50
N MET A 42 6.79 -9.73 9.48
CA MET A 42 6.84 -11.10 8.99
C MET A 42 8.20 -11.44 8.40
N ASP A 43 8.80 -10.54 7.62
CA ASP A 43 10.12 -10.72 7.03
C ASP A 43 11.21 -10.80 8.11
N GLU A 44 11.18 -9.90 9.10
CA GLU A 44 12.12 -9.88 10.24
C GLU A 44 12.07 -11.16 11.07
N HIS A 45 10.88 -11.76 11.20
CA HIS A 45 10.67 -12.98 12.00
C HIS A 45 10.64 -14.27 11.16
N GLY A 46 10.95 -14.20 9.87
CA GLY A 46 10.99 -15.37 8.98
C GLY A 46 9.62 -16.05 8.81
N LEU A 47 8.54 -15.28 8.90
CA LEU A 47 7.15 -15.72 8.78
C LEU A 47 6.58 -15.50 7.37
N ALA A 48 7.41 -15.08 6.41
CA ALA A 48 6.99 -14.81 5.04
C ALA A 48 6.22 -16.02 4.47
N LYS A 49 4.94 -15.81 4.16
CA LYS A 49 4.12 -16.84 3.52
C LYS A 49 4.60 -17.05 2.09
N GLU A 50 4.92 -18.29 1.74
CA GLU A 50 5.15 -18.70 0.36
C GLU A 50 3.92 -18.36 -0.49
N GLY A 51 4.10 -17.46 -1.46
CA GLY A 51 3.15 -17.20 -2.54
C GLY A 51 2.20 -16.03 -2.33
N ALA A 52 2.62 -14.84 -2.80
CA ALA A 52 1.76 -13.81 -3.37
C ALA A 52 2.60 -12.89 -4.27
#